data_AF-A0A1K1QFA9-F1
#
_entry.id   AF-A0A1K1QFA9-F1
#
_cell.length_a   1.000
_cell.length_b   1.000
_cell.length_c   1.000
_cell.angle_alpha   90.00
_cell.angle_beta   90.00
_cell.angle_gamma   90.00
#
_symmetry.space_group_name_H-M   'P 1'
#
loop_
_entity.id
_entity.type
_entity.pdbx_description
1 polymer ?
#
loop_
_entity_poly.entity_id
_entity_poly.type
_entity_poly.pdbx_seq_one_letter_code
_entity_poly.pdbx_strand_id
1 'polypeptide(L)'
;MSYAGRMVFRMYLPSVLALAGGALAAAALKASQQWPGDLGILSLYSNLPSWTFALALVLALTMATVQTVRLRLWDRGAIAGCYVCGSLLAAPRASRRGLGMTRRCLGCGKVHGVNHHRLSPKVLPLVPVEQARPATIRSAR
;
A
#
# COMPACT_ATOMS: atom_id res chain seq x y z
N MET A 1 9.28 -4.44 -16.16
CA MET A 1 9.07 -3.94 -14.78
C MET A 1 9.61 -4.95 -13.78
N SER A 2 10.43 -4.50 -12.81
CA SER A 2 10.88 -5.34 -11.69
C SER A 2 9.71 -5.76 -10.79
N TYR A 3 9.90 -6.81 -9.98
CA TYR A 3 8.91 -7.22 -8.98
C TYR A 3 8.60 -6.10 -7.98
N ALA A 4 9.62 -5.33 -7.57
CA ALA A 4 9.48 -4.16 -6.72
C ALA A 4 8.62 -3.06 -7.39
N GLY A 5 8.85 -2.77 -8.67
CA GLY A 5 8.03 -1.80 -9.41
C GLY A 5 6.55 -2.20 -9.47
N ARG A 6 6.26 -3.48 -9.74
CA ARG A 6 4.88 -3.99 -9.71
C ARG A 6 4.24 -3.91 -8.33
N MET A 7 5.01 -4.17 -7.28
CA MET A 7 4.56 -4.05 -5.90
C MET A 7 4.17 -2.61 -5.56
N VAL A 8 5.08 -1.66 -5.78
CA VAL A 8 4.86 -0.23 -5.51
C VAL A 8 3.66 0.28 -6.31
N PHE A 9 3.60 -0.02 -7.60
CA PHE A 9 2.49 0.37 -8.46
C PHE A 9 1.14 -0.12 -7.90
N ARG A 10 1.02 -1.41 -7.57
CA ARG A 10 -0.23 -1.98 -7.02
C ARG A 10 -0.59 -1.42 -5.64
N MET A 11 0.40 -0.97 -4.87
CA MET A 11 0.18 -0.36 -3.56
C MET A 11 -0.43 1.03 -3.66
N TYR A 12 0.08 1.87 -4.55
CA TYR A 12 -0.38 3.27 -4.70
C TYR A 12 -1.49 3.44 -5.74
N LEU A 13 -1.78 2.42 -6.55
CA LEU A 13 -2.92 2.43 -7.47
C LEU A 13 -4.24 2.89 -6.82
N PRO A 14 -4.68 2.36 -5.66
CA PRO A 14 -5.93 2.81 -5.05
C PRO A 14 -5.92 4.29 -4.65
N SER A 15 -4.81 4.82 -4.13
CA SER A 15 -4.71 6.25 -3.78
C SER A 15 -4.76 7.15 -5.02
N VAL A 16 -4.13 6.72 -6.12
CA VAL A 16 -4.18 7.46 -7.40
C VAL A 16 -5.59 7.43 -7.97
N LEU A 17 -6.27 6.28 -7.95
CA LEU A 17 -7.65 6.15 -8.42
C LEU A 17 -8.62 7.00 -7.58
N ALA A 18 -8.45 7.04 -6.26
CA ALA A 18 -9.26 7.88 -5.39
C ALA A 18 -9.10 9.37 -5.72
N LEU A 19 -7.85 9.83 -5.91
CA LEU A 19 -7.57 11.22 -6.28
C LEU A 19 -8.14 11.56 -7.66
N ALA A 20 -7.91 10.70 -8.66
CA ALA A 20 -8.40 10.90 -10.02
C ALA A 20 -9.93 10.93 -10.07
N GLY A 21 -10.59 10.01 -9.37
CA GLY A 21 -12.06 9.97 -9.28
C GLY A 21 -12.62 11.22 -8.63
N GLY A 22 -12.02 11.70 -7.54
CA GLY A 22 -12.44 12.94 -6.89
C GLY A 22 -12.18 14.20 -7.72
N ALA A 23 -11.06 14.26 -8.45
CA ALA A 23 -10.76 15.36 -9.36
C ALA A 23 -11.77 15.40 -10.53
N LEU A 24 -12.12 14.25 -11.10
CA LEU A 24 -13.15 14.14 -12.13
C LEU A 24 -14.52 14.57 -11.60
N ALA A 25 -14.90 14.13 -10.39
CA ALA A 25 -16.15 14.53 -9.77
C ALA A 25 -16.22 16.05 -9.51
N ALA A 26 -15.13 16.64 -9.00
CA ALA A 26 -15.03 18.08 -8.78
C ALA A 26 -15.11 18.87 -10.10
N ALA A 27 -14.47 18.37 -11.16
CA ALA A 27 -14.54 18.98 -12.49
C ALA A 27 -15.95 18.89 -13.09
N ALA A 28 -16.62 17.74 -12.95
CA ALA A 28 -17.99 17.55 -13.39
C ALA A 28 -18.96 18.47 -12.63
N LEU A 29 -18.79 18.59 -11.30
CA LEU A 29 -19.53 19.55 -10.48
C LEU A 29 -19.32 20.96 -11.01
N LYS A 30 -18.06 21.39 -11.19
CA LYS A 30 -17.72 22.72 -11.71
C LYS A 30 -18.34 23.00 -13.08
N ALA A 31 -18.33 22.02 -13.99
CA ALA A 31 -18.96 22.14 -15.30
C ALA A 31 -20.49 22.27 -15.20
N SER A 32 -21.13 21.52 -14.30
CA SER A 32 -22.58 21.61 -14.08
C SER A 32 -23.02 22.98 -13.54
N GLN A 33 -22.15 23.71 -12.83
CA GLN A 33 -22.45 25.07 -12.34
C GLN A 33 -22.58 26.09 -13.47
N GLN A 34 -22.06 25.80 -14.67
CA GLN A 34 -22.10 26.70 -15.83
C GLN A 34 -23.43 26.61 -16.59
N TRP A 35 -24.31 25.69 -16.22
CA TRP A 35 -25.61 25.48 -16.87
C TRP A 35 -26.69 26.31 -16.17
N PRO A 36 -27.50 27.09 -16.92
CA PRO A 36 -28.59 27.87 -16.33
C PRO A 36 -29.69 26.96 -15.75
N GLY A 37 -30.06 27.18 -14.49
CA GLY A 37 -31.09 26.43 -13.76
C GLY A 37 -30.87 26.41 -12.22
N ASP A 38 -31.76 25.77 -11.47
CA ASP A 38 -31.70 25.69 -9.99
C ASP A 38 -30.37 25.09 -9.46
N LEU A 39 -29.72 24.25 -10.26
CA LEU A 39 -28.41 23.66 -9.94
C LEU A 39 -27.28 24.70 -9.98
N GLY A 40 -27.36 25.71 -10.85
CA GLY A 40 -26.40 26.80 -10.90
C GLY A 40 -26.45 27.67 -9.64
N ILE A 41 -27.66 27.93 -9.12
CA ILE A 41 -27.92 28.80 -7.96
C ILE A 41 -27.46 28.17 -6.65
N LEU A 42 -27.73 26.88 -6.41
CA LEU A 42 -27.22 26.17 -5.21
C LEU A 42 -25.68 26.10 -5.17
N SER A 43 -25.08 26.04 -6.35
CA SER A 43 -23.64 25.91 -6.51
C SER A 43 -22.90 27.25 -6.41
N LEU A 44 -23.59 28.37 -6.61
CA LEU A 44 -23.03 29.72 -6.49
C LEU A 44 -22.67 30.09 -5.04
N TYR A 45 -23.42 29.52 -4.07
CA TYR A 45 -23.22 29.77 -2.64
C TYR A 45 -22.43 28.67 -1.92
N SER A 46 -22.26 27.51 -2.55
CA SER A 46 -21.54 26.38 -1.96
C SER A 46 -20.20 26.16 -2.67
N ASN A 47 -19.11 26.18 -1.90
CA ASN A 47 -17.77 25.77 -2.32
C ASN A 47 -17.69 24.24 -2.61
N LEU A 48 -18.76 23.64 -3.13
CA LEU A 48 -18.92 22.18 -3.27
C LEU A 48 -17.81 21.54 -4.13
N PRO A 49 -17.41 22.10 -5.30
CA PRO A 49 -16.33 21.53 -6.11
C PRO A 49 -14.99 21.53 -5.38
N SER A 50 -14.69 22.57 -4.58
CA SER A 50 -13.45 22.63 -3.81
C SER A 50 -13.48 21.69 -2.61
N TRP A 51 -14.61 21.57 -1.91
CA TRP A 51 -14.78 20.60 -0.81
C TRP A 51 -14.69 19.15 -1.28
N THR A 52 -15.30 18.83 -2.43
CA THR A 52 -15.22 17.48 -3.01
C THR A 52 -13.80 17.13 -3.43
N PHE A 53 -13.07 18.06 -4.05
CA PHE A 53 -11.65 17.87 -4.34
C PHE A 53 -10.81 17.72 -3.07
N ALA A 54 -11.02 18.58 -2.07
CA ALA A 54 -10.29 18.54 -0.80
C ALA A 54 -10.50 17.21 -0.06
N LEU A 55 -11.74 16.72 -0.01
CA LEU A 55 -12.06 15.43 0.60
C LEU A 55 -11.36 14.27 -0.12
N ALA A 56 -11.37 14.28 -1.47
CA ALA A 56 -10.68 13.29 -2.25
C ALA A 56 -9.16 13.33 -2.07
N LEU A 57 -8.57 14.54 -1.96
CA LEU A 57 -7.16 14.73 -1.69
C LEU A 57 -6.78 14.16 -0.32
N VAL A 58 -7.54 14.48 0.74
CA VAL A 58 -7.32 13.94 2.08
C VAL A 58 -7.44 12.41 2.09
N LEU A 59 -8.44 11.85 1.40
CA LEU A 59 -8.62 10.40 1.30
C LEU A 59 -7.47 9.73 0.53
N ALA A 60 -7.00 10.33 -0.56
CA ALA A 60 -5.86 9.83 -1.31
C ALA A 60 -4.56 9.89 -0.49
N LEU A 61 -4.31 10.98 0.23
CA LEU A 61 -3.15 11.15 1.09
C LEU A 61 -3.17 10.16 2.26
N THR A 62 -4.30 9.98 2.93
CA THR A 62 -4.44 9.00 4.02
C THR A 62 -4.24 7.56 3.53
N MET A 63 -4.76 7.22 2.34
CA MET A 63 -4.45 5.93 1.73
C MET A 63 -2.95 5.80 1.42
N ALA A 64 -2.35 6.81 0.80
CA ALA A 64 -0.94 6.81 0.45
C ALA A 64 -0.05 6.67 1.69
N THR A 65 -0.34 7.39 2.79
CA THR A 65 0.42 7.29 4.04
C THR A 65 0.33 5.90 4.64
N VAL A 66 -0.86 5.29 4.69
CA VAL A 66 -1.00 3.89 5.14
C VAL A 66 -0.14 2.95 4.31
N GLN A 67 -0.09 3.12 2.99
CA GLN A 67 0.78 2.31 2.13
C GLN A 67 2.26 2.61 2.39
N THR A 68 2.68 3.88 2.53
CA THR A 68 4.08 4.22 2.85
C THR A 68 4.53 3.55 4.16
N VAL A 69 3.69 3.54 5.20
CA VAL A 69 3.99 2.88 6.47
C VAL A 69 4.17 1.39 6.28
N ARG A 70 3.30 0.73 5.50
CA ARG A 70 3.42 -0.69 5.19
C ARG A 70 4.70 -1.01 4.41
N LEU A 71 5.10 -0.13 3.48
CA LEU A 71 6.34 -0.29 2.73
C LEU A 71 7.54 -0.18 3.66
N ARG A 72 7.57 0.83 4.54
CA ARG A 72 8.64 1.02 5.54
C ARG A 72 8.74 -0.15 6.51
N LEU A 73 7.61 -0.70 6.96
CA LEU A 73 7.60 -1.87 7.84
C LEU A 73 8.11 -3.13 7.12
N TRP A 74 7.83 -3.27 5.82
CA TRP A 74 8.38 -4.34 5.00
C TRP A 74 9.89 -4.17 4.76
N ASP A 75 10.36 -2.96 4.42
CA ASP A 75 11.79 -2.66 4.25
C ASP A 75 12.58 -2.98 5.52
N ARG A 76 11.98 -2.74 6.71
CA ARG A 76 12.55 -3.06 8.02
C ARG A 76 12.44 -4.54 8.41
N GLY A 77 11.81 -5.39 7.59
CA GLY A 77 11.57 -6.80 7.90
C GLY A 77 10.52 -7.06 9.00
N ALA A 78 9.75 -6.04 9.41
CA ALA A 78 8.72 -6.17 10.44
C ALA A 78 7.46 -6.89 9.93
N ILE A 79 7.28 -7.00 8.61
CA ILE A 79 6.15 -7.71 7.99
C ILE A 79 6.69 -8.75 7.02
N ALA A 80 6.09 -9.94 7.03
CA ALA A 80 6.47 -11.04 6.15
C ALA A 80 6.32 -10.68 4.66
N GLY A 81 7.38 -10.97 3.91
CA GLY A 81 7.40 -10.93 2.45
C GLY A 81 7.06 -12.28 1.82
N CYS A 82 6.93 -12.28 0.49
CA CYS A 82 6.81 -13.49 -0.30
C CYS A 82 8.12 -14.29 -0.28
N TYR A 83 8.10 -15.57 0.08
CA TYR A 83 9.29 -16.44 0.08
C TYR A 83 9.90 -16.68 -1.31
N VAL A 84 9.20 -16.33 -2.39
CA VAL A 84 9.70 -16.50 -3.78
C VAL A 84 10.42 -15.26 -4.30
N CYS A 85 9.90 -14.06 -4.02
CA CYS A 85 10.38 -12.81 -4.64
C CYS A 85 10.64 -11.69 -3.63
N GLY A 86 10.55 -11.97 -2.33
CA GLY A 86 10.75 -11.01 -1.24
C GLY A 86 9.66 -9.95 -1.09
N SER A 87 8.86 -9.68 -2.11
CA SER A 87 7.89 -8.56 -2.13
C SER A 87 6.78 -8.67 -1.06
N LEU A 88 6.23 -7.53 -0.67
CA LEU A 88 5.17 -7.42 0.33
C LEU A 88 3.91 -8.21 -0.05
N LEU A 89 3.32 -8.85 0.96
CA LEU A 89 2.04 -9.53 0.88
C LEU A 89 0.87 -8.55 1.07
N ALA A 90 -0.19 -8.72 0.26
CA ALA A 90 -1.42 -7.97 0.39
C ALA A 90 -2.16 -8.26 1.71
N ALA A 91 -3.20 -7.48 1.98
CA ALA A 91 -4.08 -7.72 3.12
C ALA A 91 -4.69 -9.14 3.07
N PRO A 92 -4.90 -9.77 4.23
CA PRO A 92 -5.52 -11.09 4.29
C PRO A 92 -6.96 -11.02 3.75
N ARG A 93 -7.32 -11.98 2.90
CA ARG A 93 -8.66 -12.16 2.32
C ARG A 93 -9.13 -13.58 2.51
N ALA A 94 -10.42 -13.76 2.76
CA ALA A 94 -11.04 -15.08 2.82
C ALA A 94 -10.89 -15.81 1.48
N SER A 95 -10.42 -17.06 1.53
CA SER A 95 -10.41 -17.94 0.37
C SER A 95 -11.83 -18.44 0.10
N ARG A 96 -12.27 -18.37 -1.16
CA ARG A 96 -13.59 -18.89 -1.59
C ARG A 96 -13.69 -20.42 -1.52
N ARG A 97 -12.59 -21.14 -1.27
CA ARG A 97 -12.54 -22.62 -1.30
C ARG A 97 -12.38 -23.26 0.09
N GLY A 98 -12.77 -22.58 1.16
CA GLY A 98 -12.65 -23.11 2.52
C GLY A 98 -11.22 -23.23 3.06
N LEU A 99 -10.22 -22.75 2.31
CA LEU A 99 -8.79 -22.80 2.69
C LEU A 99 -8.37 -21.72 3.72
N GLY A 100 -9.33 -21.21 4.49
CA GLY A 100 -9.10 -20.12 5.46
C GLY A 100 -8.69 -18.79 4.81
N MET A 101 -7.89 -18.00 5.53
CA MET A 101 -7.42 -16.69 5.05
C MET A 101 -6.19 -16.84 4.16
N THR A 102 -6.11 -16.05 3.09
CA THR A 102 -5.01 -16.04 2.12
C THR A 102 -4.51 -14.61 1.87
N ARG A 103 -3.24 -14.47 1.50
CA ARG A 103 -2.60 -13.21 1.10
C ARG A 103 -1.98 -13.36 -0.27
N ARG A 104 -2.20 -12.39 -1.15
CA ARG A 104 -1.59 -12.37 -2.48
C ARG A 104 -0.29 -11.56 -2.44
N CYS A 105 0.79 -12.05 -3.04
CA CYS A 105 2.01 -11.29 -3.23
C CYS A 105 1.78 -10.13 -4.20
N LEU A 106 2.16 -8.91 -3.82
CA LEU A 106 1.99 -7.72 -4.65
C LEU A 106 2.98 -7.69 -5.83
N GLY A 107 4.15 -8.30 -5.69
CA GLY A 107 5.16 -8.41 -6.76
C GLY A 107 4.83 -9.49 -7.79
N CYS A 108 4.94 -10.76 -7.41
CA CYS A 108 4.77 -11.89 -8.34
C CYS A 108 3.32 -12.37 -8.51
N GLY A 109 2.39 -11.95 -7.65
CA GLY A 109 0.97 -12.30 -7.76
C GLY A 109 0.57 -13.67 -7.23
N LYS A 110 1.51 -14.49 -6.74
CA LYS A 110 1.26 -15.80 -6.11
C LYS A 110 0.45 -15.63 -4.81
N VAL A 111 -0.32 -16.66 -4.44
CA VAL A 111 -1.18 -16.68 -3.26
C VAL A 111 -0.51 -17.50 -2.15
N HIS A 112 -0.54 -16.98 -0.94
CA HIS A 112 0.06 -17.55 0.26
C HIS A 112 -1.01 -17.72 1.34
N GLY A 113 -1.00 -18.83 2.07
CA GLY A 113 -1.91 -19.02 3.20
C GLY A 113 -1.56 -18.08 4.36
N VAL A 114 -2.53 -17.65 5.15
CA VAL A 114 -2.25 -16.83 6.35
C VAL A 114 -1.73 -17.69 7.51
N ASN A 115 -1.83 -19.02 7.41
CA ASN A 115 -1.28 -19.98 8.39
C ASN A 115 0.25 -20.02 8.47
N HIS A 116 0.96 -19.15 7.75
CA HIS A 116 2.43 -19.07 7.80
C HIS A 116 2.98 -18.39 9.07
N HIS A 117 2.19 -17.98 10.07
CA HIS A 117 2.78 -17.53 11.35
C HIS A 117 3.65 -18.61 12.04
N ARG A 118 3.45 -19.90 11.73
CA ARG A 118 4.34 -20.99 12.16
C ARG A 118 5.58 -21.19 11.27
N LEU A 119 5.59 -20.63 10.06
CA LEU A 119 6.64 -20.80 9.05
C LEU A 119 7.37 -19.50 8.70
N SER A 120 6.92 -18.35 9.22
CA SER A 120 7.66 -17.09 9.16
C SER A 120 8.86 -17.23 10.08
N PRO A 121 10.10 -16.96 9.61
CA PRO A 121 11.23 -16.88 10.51
C PRO A 121 10.87 -15.90 11.62
N LYS A 122 10.96 -16.34 12.88
CA LYS A 122 10.80 -15.45 14.02
C LYS A 122 11.79 -14.30 13.81
N VAL A 123 11.26 -13.09 13.64
CA VAL A 123 12.08 -11.88 13.58
C VAL A 123 12.79 -11.81 14.93
N LEU A 124 14.08 -12.15 14.92
CA LEU A 124 14.95 -11.93 16.07
C LEU A 124 15.03 -10.41 16.29
N PRO A 125 14.90 -9.93 17.52
CA PRO A 125 15.09 -8.51 17.80
C PRO A 125 16.46 -8.06 17.27
N LEU A 126 16.48 -6.89 16.64
CA LEU A 126 17.69 -6.29 16.08
C LEU A 126 18.74 -6.15 17.18
N VAL A 127 19.73 -7.04 17.19
CA VAL A 127 20.94 -6.86 17.98
C VAL A 127 21.76 -5.79 17.28
N PRO A 128 22.18 -4.71 17.95
CA PRO A 128 23.10 -3.75 17.36
C PRO A 128 24.36 -4.49 16.89
N VAL A 129 24.73 -4.29 15.63
CA VAL A 129 25.94 -4.88 15.05
C VAL A 129 27.15 -4.20 15.70
N GLU A 130 27.72 -4.82 16.72
CA GLU A 130 29.02 -4.45 17.23
C GLU A 130 30.08 -4.96 16.24
N GLN A 131 30.90 -4.05 15.73
CA GLN A 131 31.90 -4.34 14.69
C GLN A 131 32.92 -5.35 15.23
N ALA A 132 32.86 -6.59 14.74
CA ALA A 132 33.78 -7.64 15.14
C ALA A 132 35.23 -7.30 14.72
N ARG A 133 36.14 -7.21 15.70
CA ARG A 133 37.60 -7.25 15.47
C ARG A 133 37.96 -8.57 14.77
N PRO A 134 38.86 -8.58 13.78
CA PRO A 134 39.20 -9.80 13.06
C PRO A 134 39.97 -10.77 13.97
N ALA A 135 39.38 -11.93 14.24
CA ALA A 135 40.06 -13.03 14.91
C ALA A 135 41.00 -13.72 13.92
N THR A 136 42.29 -13.78 14.27
CA THR A 136 43.35 -14.49 13.55
C THR A 136 43.07 -15.99 13.49
N ILE A 137 42.88 -16.53 12.28
CA ILE A 137 42.76 -17.97 12.02
C ILE A 137 44.15 -18.60 12.14
N ARG A 138 44.36 -19.48 13.13
CA ARG A 138 45.53 -20.38 13.15
C ARG A 138 45.16 -21.66 12.40
N SER A 139 45.87 -21.94 11.30
CA SER A 139 45.85 -23.24 10.64
C SER A 139 46.56 -24.27 11.52
N ALA A 140 45.88 -25.37 11.82
CA ALA A 140 46.51 -26.56 12.39
C ALA A 140 47.10 -27.40 11.25
N ARG A 141 48.32 -27.89 11.46
CA ARG A 141 49.09 -28.76 10.56
C ARG A 141 48.99 -30.19 11.03
#